data_AF-A0A6N7QW17-F1
#
_entry.id   AF-A0A6N7QW17-F1
#
_cell.length_a   1.000
_cell.length_b   1.000
_cell.length_c   1.000
_cell.angle_alpha   90.00
_cell.angle_beta   90.00
_cell.angle_gamma   90.00
#
_symmetry.space_group_name_H-M   'P 1'
#
loop_
_entity.id
_entity.type
_entity.pdbx_description
1 polymer ?
#
loop_
_entity_poly.entity_id
_entity_poly.type
_entity_poly.pdbx_seq_one_letter_code
_entity_poly.pdbx_strand_id
1 'polypeptide(L)' 'MKIEDLMACYCKTREISNFYSRCLEKEGMTNEDKEIIYELLLNSVNSSNKLKKYCEKNS' A
#
# COMPACT_ATOMS: atom_id res chain seq x y z
N MET A 1 -18.44 -2.83 10.34
CA MET A 1 -17.61 -2.13 9.33
C MET A 1 -18.35 -2.25 8.01
N LYS A 2 -18.73 -1.12 7.42
CA LYS A 2 -19.49 -1.08 6.16
C LYS A 2 -18.53 -1.22 4.97
N ILE A 3 -19.07 -1.46 3.77
CA ILE A 3 -18.26 -1.61 2.56
C ILE A 3 -17.48 -0.32 2.23
N GLU A 4 -18.06 0.83 2.57
CA GLU A 4 -17.43 2.15 2.42
C GLU A 4 -16.19 2.30 3.31
N ASP A 5 -16.20 1.73 4.51
CA ASP A 5 -15.03 1.74 5.41
C ASP A 5 -13.88 0.92 4.81
N LEU A 6 -14.18 -0.20 4.16
CA LEU A 6 -13.20 -1.05 3.49
C LEU A 6 -12.67 -0.41 2.20
N MET A 7 -13.52 0.31 1.48
CA MET A 7 -13.09 1.13 0.33
C MET A 7 -12.17 2.27 0.78
N ALA A 8 -12.47 2.91 1.91
CA ALA A 8 -11.57 3.91 2.50
C ALA A 8 -10.21 3.29 2.88
N CYS A 9 -10.21 2.08 3.46
CA CYS A 9 -8.97 1.34 3.71
C CYS A 9 -8.18 1.06 2.42
N TYR A 10 -8.87 0.69 1.33
CA TYR A 10 -8.25 0.46 0.03
C TYR A 10 -7.55 1.72 -0.49
N CYS A 11 -8.27 2.84 -0.52
CA CYS A 11 -7.72 4.13 -0.94
C CYS A 11 -6.51 4.52 -0.09
N LYS A 12 -6.60 4.40 1.23
CA LYS A 12 -5.51 4.76 2.14
C LYS A 12 -4.26 3.90 1.91
N THR A 13 -4.45 2.60 1.67
CA THR A 13 -3.35 1.69 1.38
C THR A 13 -2.64 2.05 0.07
N ARG A 14 -3.38 2.54 -0.93
CA ARG A 14 -2.81 3.02 -2.21
C ARG A 14 -2.03 4.33 -2.04
N GLU A 15 -2.53 5.27 -1.23
CA GLU A 15 -1.79 6.49 -0.87
C GLU A 15 -0.44 6.16 -0.22
N ILE A 16 -0.45 5.25 0.75
CA ILE A 16 0.74 4.80 1.47
C ILE A 16 1.72 4.11 0.51
N SER A 17 1.23 3.26 -0.40
CA SER A 17 2.06 2.61 -1.43
C SER A 17 2.78 3.64 -2.31
N ASN A 18 2.06 4.69 -2.75
CA ASN A 18 2.66 5.78 -3.54
C ASN A 18 3.72 6.54 -2.74
N PHE A 19 3.49 6.75 -1.45
CA PHE A 19 4.49 7.37 -0.57
C PHE A 19 5.76 6.53 -0.49
N TYR A 20 5.65 5.22 -0.25
CA TYR A 20 6.81 4.33 -0.20
C TYR A 20 7.59 4.30 -1.52
N SER A 21 6.89 4.26 -2.66
CA SER A 21 7.53 4.35 -3.99
C SER A 21 8.38 5.62 -4.13
N ARG A 22 7.84 6.77 -3.71
CA ARG A 22 8.58 8.06 -3.74
C ARG A 22 9.76 8.09 -2.78
N CYS A 23 9.67 7.39 -1.64
CA CYS A 23 10.81 7.26 -0.74
C CYS A 23 11.95 6.47 -1.38
N LEU A 24 11.64 5.41 -2.14
CA LEU A 24 12.64 4.63 -2.88
C LEU A 24 13.38 5.43 -3.96
N GLU A 25 12.78 6.51 -4.47
CA GLU A 25 13.40 7.42 -5.44
C GLU A 25 14.37 8.42 -4.81
N LYS A 26 14.41 8.54 -3.46
CA LYS A 26 15.30 9.48 -2.78
C LYS A 26 16.75 9.01 -2.79
N GLU A 27 17.64 9.95 -3.05
CA GLU A 27 19.09 9.74 -2.91
C GLU A 27 19.49 9.67 -1.43
N GLY A 28 20.64 9.03 -1.16
CA GLY A 28 21.23 8.97 0.18
C GLY A 28 20.70 7.87 1.12
N MET A 29 19.77 7.02 0.66
CA MET A 29 19.32 5.88 1.45
C MET A 29 20.33 4.73 1.41
N THR A 30 20.49 4.07 2.56
CA THR A 30 21.26 2.83 2.66
C THR A 30 20.51 1.68 1.98
N ASN A 31 21.19 0.56 1.75
CA ASN A 31 20.52 -0.65 1.24
C ASN A 31 19.50 -1.20 2.23
N GLU A 32 19.79 -1.11 3.53
CA GLU A 32 18.88 -1.56 4.59
C GLU A 32 17.59 -0.71 4.61
N ASP A 33 17.70 0.62 4.49
CA ASP A 33 16.52 1.50 4.38
C ASP A 33 15.66 1.12 3.16
N LYS A 34 16.30 0.84 2.02
CA LYS A 34 15.62 0.43 0.78
C LYS A 34 14.88 -0.89 0.96
N GLU A 35 15.51 -1.89 1.60
CA GLU A 35 14.90 -3.18 1.87
C GLU A 35 13.65 -3.04 2.74
N ILE A 36 13.73 -2.26 3.83
CA ILE A 36 12.60 -2.00 4.72
C ILE A 36 11.45 -1.32 3.95
N ILE A 37 11.74 -0.26 3.20
CA ILE A 37 10.71 0.47 2.44
C ILE A 37 10.11 -0.40 1.34
N TYR A 38 10.92 -1.22 0.69
CA TYR A 38 10.45 -2.15 -0.34
C TYR A 38 9.51 -3.22 0.24
N GLU A 39 9.83 -3.76 1.41
CA GLU A 39 8.94 -4.70 2.11
C GLU A 39 7.58 -4.04 2.46
N LEU A 40 7.63 -2.81 3.00
CA LEU A 40 6.42 -2.04 3.31
C LEU A 40 5.56 -1.78 2.06
N LEU A 41 6.20 -1.45 0.92
CA LEU A 41 5.54 -1.27 -0.37
C LEU A 41 4.89 -2.56 -0.87
N LEU A 42 5.60 -3.69 -0.80
CA LEU A 42 5.07 -4.97 -1.24
C LEU A 42 3.84 -5.36 -0.40
N ASN A 43 3.92 -5.19 0.92
CA ASN A 43 2.84 -5.47 1.85
C ASN A 43 1.62 -4.56 1.62
N SER A 44 1.83 -3.27 1.34
CA SER A 44 0.74 -2.35 1.03
C SER A 44 0.08 -2.68 -0.31
N VAL A 45 0.85 -3.01 -1.34
CA VAL A 45 0.31 -3.45 -2.64
C VAL A 45 -0.55 -4.71 -2.47
N ASN A 46 -0.04 -5.72 -1.77
CA ASN A 46 -0.77 -6.97 -1.49
C ASN A 46 -2.07 -6.71 -0.71
N SER A 47 -2.02 -5.85 0.30
CA SER A 47 -3.19 -5.50 1.11
C SER A 47 -4.23 -4.73 0.29
N SER A 48 -3.80 -3.78 -0.55
CA SER A 48 -4.71 -3.04 -1.44
C SER A 48 -5.39 -3.97 -2.45
N ASN A 49 -4.66 -4.95 -3.01
CA ASN A 49 -5.24 -5.93 -3.92
C ASN A 49 -6.25 -6.85 -3.23
N LYS A 50 -5.98 -7.24 -1.97
CA LYS A 50 -6.93 -8.01 -1.15
C LYS A 50 -8.21 -7.22 -0.89
N LEU A 51 -8.09 -5.94 -0.52
CA LEU A 51 -9.23 -5.06 -0.28
C LEU A 51 -10.04 -4.82 -1.55
N LYS A 52 -9.38 -4.56 -2.68
CA LYS A 52 -10.04 -4.41 -3.99
C LYS A 52 -10.88 -5.64 -4.33
N LYS A 53 -10.27 -6.83 -4.29
CA LYS A 53 -10.96 -8.10 -4.59
C LYS A 53 -12.13 -8.36 -3.64
N TYR A 54 -12.01 -7.95 -2.38
CA TYR A 54 -13.10 -8.07 -1.43
C TYR A 54 -14.25 -7.11 -1.78
N CYS A 55 -13.94 -5.85 -2.09
CA CYS A 55 -14.94 -4.86 -2.45
C CYS A 55 -15.68 -5.25 -3.73
N GLU A 56 -14.97 -5.67 -4.78
CA GLU A 56 -15.57 -6.13 -6.06
C GLU A 56 -16.53 -7.32 -5.90
N LYS A 57 -16.35 -8.15 -4.86
CA LYS A 57 -17.23 -9.30 -4.59
C LYS A 57 -18.47 -8.94 -3.78
N ASN A 58 -18.47 -7.79 -3.11
CA ASN A 58 -19.50 -7.39 -2.15
C ASN A 58 -20.12 -6.01 -2.47
N SER A 59 -19.90 -5.52 -3.71
CA SER A 59 -20.48 -4.29 -4.28
C SER A 59 -21.56 -4.65 -5.30
#